data_AF-A0A4Q4CWL9-F1
#
_entry.id   AF-A0A4Q4CWL9-F1
#
_cell.length_a   1.000
_cell.length_b   1.000
_cell.length_c   1.000
_cell.angle_alpha   90.00
_cell.angle_beta   90.00
_cell.angle_gamma   90.00
#
_symmetry.space_group_name_H-M   'P 1'
#
loop_
_entity.id
_entity.type
_entity.pdbx_description
1 polymer ?
#
loop_
_entity_poly.entity_id
_entity_poly.type
_entity_poly.pdbx_seq_one_letter_code
_entity_poly.pdbx_strand_id
1 'polypeptide(L)'
;HYEYDFRDIFYSKPETGLGLGMDESSLCVIQDARFKYVHFAALPPLFFDLERDPHQFSNLAESPDHAGLVKDYAQRALSWRLRHAERTLTAFRATPDGLEDRGAQS
;
A
#
# COMPACT_ATOMS: atom_id res chain seq x y z
N HIS A 1 2.25 7.08 -9.56
CA HIS A 1 1.74 6.29 -8.42
C HIS A 1 0.47 5.59 -8.87
N TYR A 2 0.42 4.27 -8.74
CA TYR A 2 -0.73 3.45 -9.11
C TYR A 2 -1.09 2.58 -7.90
N GLU A 3 -2.39 2.49 -7.59
CA GLU A 3 -2.95 1.61 -6.57
C GLU A 3 -3.37 0.31 -7.26
N TYR A 4 -2.83 -0.81 -6.77
CA TYR A 4 -3.37 -2.13 -7.10
C TYR A 4 -4.01 -2.66 -5.83
N ASP A 5 -5.34 -2.56 -5.73
CA ASP A 5 -6.14 -3.21 -4.69
C ASP A 5 -6.43 -4.65 -5.14
N PHE A 6 -5.66 -5.61 -4.63
CA PHE A 6 -5.75 -7.03 -5.04
C PHE A 6 -6.98 -7.76 -4.50
N ARG A 7 -7.88 -7.06 -3.78
CA ARG A 7 -9.12 -7.68 -3.28
C ARG A 7 -10.04 -8.20 -4.39
N ASP A 8 -9.86 -7.73 -5.64
CA ASP A 8 -10.77 -8.03 -6.76
C ASP A 8 -10.17 -8.89 -7.89
N ILE A 9 -8.94 -9.40 -7.74
CA ILE A 9 -8.26 -10.13 -8.82
C ILE A 9 -7.59 -11.39 -8.29
N PHE A 10 -8.37 -12.25 -7.64
CA PHE A 10 -7.87 -13.57 -7.28
C PHE A 10 -7.79 -14.45 -8.52
N TYR A 11 -6.55 -14.67 -8.96
CA TYR A 11 -6.08 -16.04 -9.21
C TYR A 11 -6.80 -16.97 -8.23
N SER A 12 -7.72 -17.76 -8.76
CA SER A 12 -8.47 -18.75 -8.01
C SER A 12 -7.47 -19.62 -7.22
N LYS A 13 -7.47 -19.45 -5.89
CA LYS A 13 -6.77 -20.25 -4.83
C LYS A 13 -5.42 -19.70 -4.30
N PRO A 14 -5.44 -18.73 -3.35
CA PRO A 14 -4.32 -18.48 -2.43
C PRO A 14 -4.17 -19.53 -1.31
N GLU A 15 -5.10 -20.49 -1.22
CA GLU A 15 -5.28 -21.33 -0.03
C GLU A 15 -4.25 -22.47 0.11
N THR A 16 -3.41 -22.75 -0.89
CA THR A 16 -2.59 -23.99 -0.89
C THR A 16 -1.08 -23.82 -0.65
N GLY A 17 -0.60 -22.66 -0.17
CA GLY A 17 0.84 -22.50 0.12
C GLY A 17 1.23 -21.71 1.37
N LEU A 18 0.44 -20.71 1.78
CA LEU A 18 0.86 -19.73 2.80
C LEU A 18 0.00 -19.73 4.07
N GLY A 19 -1.17 -20.37 4.07
CA GLY A 19 -2.02 -20.48 5.26
C GLY A 19 -2.62 -19.17 5.80
N LEU A 20 -2.64 -18.10 4.99
CA LEU A 20 -3.10 -16.77 5.38
C LEU A 20 -4.54 -16.51 4.92
N GLY A 21 -5.33 -15.86 5.78
CA GLY A 21 -6.73 -15.48 5.49
C GLY A 21 -6.83 -14.37 4.42
N MET A 22 -8.01 -14.21 3.82
CA MET A 22 -8.27 -13.17 2.80
C MET A 22 -7.93 -11.75 3.29
N ASP A 23 -8.15 -11.44 4.58
CA ASP A 23 -7.83 -10.14 5.18
C ASP A 23 -6.31 -9.89 5.33
N GLU A 24 -5.52 -10.97 5.42
CA GLU A 24 -4.06 -10.93 5.53
C GLU A 24 -3.37 -10.80 4.15
N SER A 25 -4.15 -10.95 3.06
CA SER A 25 -3.69 -10.89 1.67
C SER A 25 -3.78 -9.49 1.05
N SER A 26 -3.70 -8.44 1.88
CA SER A 26 -3.69 -7.04 1.44
C SER A 26 -2.27 -6.53 1.24
N LEU A 27 -2.02 -5.82 0.12
CA LEU A 27 -0.74 -5.18 -0.18
C LEU A 27 -0.89 -3.72 -0.62
N CYS A 28 0.17 -2.93 -0.44
CA CYS A 28 0.26 -1.55 -0.92
C CYS A 28 1.57 -1.37 -1.70
N VAL A 29 1.49 -0.78 -2.90
CA VAL A 29 2.65 -0.55 -3.76
C VAL A 29 2.91 0.95 -3.89
N ILE A 30 4.14 1.36 -3.60
CA ILE A 30 4.65 2.69 -3.93
C ILE A 30 5.78 2.53 -4.93
N GLN A 31 5.61 3.12 -6.11
CA GLN A 31 6.58 3.08 -7.19
C GLN A 31 6.82 4.47 -7.76
N ASP A 32 8.10 4.80 -7.99
CA ASP A 32 8.55 5.92 -8.81
C ASP A 32 9.41 5.42 -9.99
N ALA A 33 10.17 6.31 -10.63
CA ALA A 33 11.00 5.97 -11.78
C ALA A 33 12.13 4.98 -11.43
N ARG A 34 12.63 5.01 -10.19
CA ARG A 34 13.83 4.28 -9.79
C ARG A 34 13.55 3.17 -8.78
N PHE A 35 12.58 3.33 -7.87
CA PHE A 35 12.32 2.30 -6.87
C PHE A 35 10.87 1.85 -6.84
N LYS A 36 10.69 0.59 -6.42
CA LYS A 36 9.41 -0.02 -6.13
C LYS A 36 9.44 -0.62 -4.73
N TYR A 37 8.48 -0.23 -3.91
CA TYR A 37 8.24 -0.76 -2.58
C TYR A 37 6.88 -1.46 -2.53
N VAL A 38 6.85 -2.65 -1.95
CA VAL A 38 5.63 -3.42 -1.70
C VAL A 38 5.53 -3.69 -0.21
N HIS A 39 4.47 -3.20 0.40
CA HIS A 39 4.11 -3.48 1.78
C HIS A 39 3.05 -4.57 1.82
N PHE A 40 3.26 -5.60 2.63
CA PHE A 40 2.26 -6.63 2.90
C PHE A 40 1.76 -6.47 4.34
N ALA A 41 0.47 -6.77 4.56
CA ALA A 41 -0.09 -6.73 5.91
C ALA A 41 0.48 -7.83 6.83
N ALA A 42 0.81 -8.99 6.26
CA ALA A 42 1.22 -10.18 7.03
C ALA A 42 2.55 -10.81 6.57
N LEU A 43 3.27 -10.19 5.62
CA LEU A 43 4.53 -10.71 5.08
C LEU A 43 5.64 -9.64 5.12
N PRO A 44 6.93 -10.04 5.09
CA PRO A 44 8.02 -9.10 4.93
C PRO A 44 7.85 -8.24 3.66
N PRO A 45 8.28 -6.97 3.69
CA PRO A 45 8.16 -6.10 2.52
C PRO A 45 9.13 -6.49 1.40
N LEU A 46 8.85 -6.01 0.20
CA LEU A 46 9.77 -6.06 -0.94
C LEU A 46 10.22 -4.66 -1.31
N PHE A 47 11.49 -4.53 -1.69
CA PHE A 47 12.07 -3.27 -2.18
C PHE A 47 13.04 -3.53 -3.33
N PHE A 48 12.83 -2.87 -4.47
CA PHE A 48 13.61 -3.07 -5.69
C PHE A 48 14.13 -1.75 -6.25
N ASP A 49 15.39 -1.74 -6.70
CA ASP A 49 15.96 -0.68 -7.55
C ASP A 49 15.71 -1.06 -9.02
N LEU A 50 14.76 -0.38 -9.67
CA LEU A 50 14.31 -0.63 -11.03
C LEU A 50 15.34 -0.22 -12.10
N GLU A 51 16.27 0.67 -11.77
CA GLU A 51 17.35 1.03 -12.69
C GLU A 51 18.41 -0.07 -12.74
N ARG A 52 18.74 -0.64 -11.58
CA ARG A 52 19.77 -1.69 -11.45
C ARG A 52 19.22 -3.09 -11.68
N ASP A 53 17.96 -3.31 -11.36
CA ASP A 53 17.26 -4.58 -11.47
C ASP A 53 15.84 -4.37 -12.03
N PRO A 54 15.72 -4.09 -13.34
CA PRO A 54 14.43 -3.87 -13.99
C PRO A 54 13.47 -5.06 -13.86
N HIS A 55 14.03 -6.26 -13.67
CA HIS A 55 13.28 -7.50 -13.56
C HIS A 55 12.91 -7.88 -12.13
N GLN A 56 13.35 -7.10 -11.12
CA GLN A 56 12.93 -7.23 -9.72
C GLN A 56 13.26 -8.61 -9.11
N PHE A 57 14.44 -9.14 -9.38
CA PHE A 57 14.94 -10.40 -8.81
C PHE A 57 15.62 -10.24 -7.45
N SER A 58 16.09 -9.04 -7.10
CA SER A 58 16.84 -8.77 -5.88
C SER A 58 16.03 -7.94 -4.90
N ASN A 59 15.53 -8.58 -3.84
CA ASN A 59 14.88 -7.86 -2.74
C ASN A 59 15.92 -7.17 -1.85
N LEU A 60 15.88 -5.84 -1.81
CA LEU A 60 16.76 -4.99 -1.02
C LEU A 60 16.14 -4.56 0.32
N ALA A 61 14.96 -5.07 0.70
CA ALA A 61 14.23 -4.62 1.87
C ALA A 61 14.99 -4.80 3.20
N GLU A 62 15.83 -5.83 3.30
CA GLU A 62 16.65 -6.12 4.48
C GLU A 62 18.10 -5.64 4.35
N SER A 63 18.44 -4.97 3.24
CA SER A 63 19.78 -4.42 3.02
C SER A 63 20.03 -3.23 3.95
N PRO A 64 21.09 -3.25 4.79
CA PRO A 64 21.43 -2.13 5.66
C PRO A 64 21.66 -0.82 4.88
N ASP A 65 22.26 -0.91 3.70
CA ASP A 65 22.55 0.23 2.82
C ASP A 65 21.28 0.92 2.31
N HIS A 66 20.15 0.20 2.28
CA HIS A 66 18.87 0.70 1.77
C HIS A 66 17.85 0.96 2.89
N ALA A 67 18.21 0.74 4.16
CA ALA A 67 17.28 0.85 5.29
C ALA A 67 16.61 2.24 5.38
N GLY A 68 17.35 3.31 5.07
CA GLY A 68 16.80 4.66 5.01
C GLY A 68 15.72 4.82 3.92
N LEU A 69 15.98 4.30 2.72
CA LEU A 69 15.03 4.34 1.61
C LEU A 69 13.79 3.49 1.92
N VAL A 70 13.97 2.28 2.46
CA VAL A 70 12.85 1.41 2.85
C VAL A 70 11.95 2.11 3.85
N LYS A 71 12.52 2.78 4.86
CA LYS A 71 11.76 3.58 5.83
C LYS A 71 10.97 4.70 5.16
N ASP A 72 11.60 5.46 4.26
CA ASP A 72 10.93 6.57 3.56
C ASP A 72 9.76 6.07 2.72
N TYR A 73 9.93 4.95 2.03
CA TYR A 73 8.87 4.34 1.23
C TYR A 73 7.74 3.76 2.08
N ALA A 74 8.04 3.17 3.23
CA ALA A 74 7.04 2.74 4.21
C ALA A 74 6.21 3.91 4.73
N GLN A 75 6.85 5.05 5.02
CA GLN A 75 6.15 6.27 5.42
C GLN A 75 5.23 6.79 4.30
N ARG A 76 5.70 6.79 3.05
CA ARG A 76 4.85 7.16 1.89
C ARG A 76 3.64 6.24 1.75
N ALA A 77 3.82 4.93 1.94
CA ALA A 77 2.73 3.95 1.91
C ALA A 77 1.70 4.22 3.01
N LEU A 78 2.15 4.52 4.23
CA LEU A 78 1.27 4.88 5.35
C LEU A 78 0.50 6.17 5.08
N SER A 79 1.18 7.26 4.69
CA SER A 79 0.53 8.53 4.35
C SER A 79 -0.43 8.39 3.17
N TRP A 80 -0.13 7.50 2.23
CA TRP A 80 -1.04 7.18 1.14
C TRP A 80 -2.28 6.44 1.66
N ARG A 81 -2.13 5.39 2.49
CA ARG A 81 -3.27 4.68 3.10
C ARG A 81 -4.17 5.60 3.90
N LEU A 82 -3.61 6.48 4.73
CA LEU A 82 -4.40 7.45 5.52
C LEU A 82 -5.27 8.33 4.61
N ARG A 83 -4.70 8.87 3.52
CA ARG A 83 -5.46 9.70 2.56
C ARG A 83 -6.55 8.95 1.81
N HIS A 84 -6.38 7.65 1.55
CA HIS A 84 -7.34 6.88 0.76
C HIS A 84 -8.40 6.20 1.64
N ALA A 85 -8.05 5.80 2.87
CA ALA A 85 -8.99 5.32 3.86
C ALA A 85 -9.98 6.42 4.31
N GLU A 86 -9.51 7.66 4.42
CA GLU A 86 -10.36 8.80 4.81
C GLU A 86 -11.43 9.16 3.76
N ARG A 87 -11.18 8.95 2.47
CA ARG A 87 -12.18 9.29 1.42
C ARG A 87 -13.52 8.54 1.58
N THR A 88 -13.54 7.42 2.30
CA THR A 88 -14.75 6.64 2.54
C THR A 88 -15.61 7.20 3.70
N LEU A 89 -15.07 8.07 4.57
CA LEU A 89 -15.76 8.51 5.80
C LEU A 89 -15.66 10.02 6.10
N THR A 90 -14.83 10.80 5.40
CA THR A 90 -14.57 12.21 5.73
C THR A 90 -15.61 13.20 5.16
N ALA A 91 -16.55 12.75 4.32
CA ALA A 91 -17.56 13.65 3.76
C ALA A 91 -18.59 14.12 4.81
N PHE A 92 -18.74 13.41 5.93
CA PHE A 92 -19.80 13.70 6.90
C PHE A 92 -19.23 14.11 8.27
N ARG A 93 -19.67 15.25 8.78
CA ARG A 93 -19.36 15.71 10.14
C ARG A 93 -20.64 15.88 10.94
N ALA A 94 -20.73 15.24 12.10
CA ALA A 94 -21.77 15.55 13.08
C ALA A 94 -21.43 16.89 13.78
N THR A 95 -22.38 17.82 13.76
CA THR A 95 -22.33 19.11 14.46
C THR A 95 -23.53 19.24 15.40
N PRO A 96 -23.52 20.19 16.35
CA PRO A 96 -24.69 20.48 17.18
C PRO A 96 -25.96 20.80 16.39
N ASP A 97 -25.82 21.25 15.14
CA ASP A 97 -26.91 21.62 14.23
C ASP A 97 -27.32 20.49 13.26
N GLY A 98 -26.66 19.32 13.32
CA GLY A 98 -26.95 18.15 12.49
C GLY A 98 -25.76 17.61 11.71
N LEU A 99 -26.03 16.68 10.78
CA LEU A 99 -25.03 16.08 9.91
C LEU A 99 -24.72 17.00 8.73
N GLU A 100 -23.47 17.46 8.60
CA GLU A 100 -23.00 18.28 7.48
C GLU A 100 -22.24 17.41 6.47
N ASP A 101 -22.58 17.51 5.18
CA ASP A 101 -21.83 16.93 4.06
C ASP A 101 -20.88 18.00 3.45
N ARG A 102 -19.58 17.74 3.45
CA ARG A 102 -18.54 18.64 2.89
C ARG A 102 -18.06 18.24 1.49
N GLY A 103 -18.60 17.17 0.90
CA GLY A 103 -18.20 16.64 -0.41
C GLY A 103 -18.85 17.31 -1.62
N ALA A 104 -19.87 18.15 -1.43
CA ALA A 104 -20.70 18.71 -2.52
C ALA A 104 -20.29 20.10 -3.03
N GLN A 105 -19.05 20.55 -2.79
CA GLN A 105 -18.55 21.80 -3.36
C GLN A 105 -17.32 21.54 -4.24
N SER A 106 -17.56 21.36 -5.53
CA SER A 106 -16.61 21.54 -6.63
C SER A 106 -17.37 21.92 -7.89
#